data_AF-A0AAU8MX89-F1
#
_entry.id   AF-A0AAU8MX89-F1
#
_cell.length_a   1.000
_cell.length_b   1.000
_cell.length_c   1.000
_cell.angle_alpha   90.00
_cell.angle_beta   90.00
_cell.angle_gamma   90.00
#
_symmetry.space_group_name_H-M   'P 1'
#
loop_
_entity.id
_entity.type
_entity.pdbx_description
1 polymer ?
#
loop_
_entity_poly.entity_id
_entity_poly.type
_entity_poly.pdbx_seq_one_letter_code
_entity_poly.pdbx_strand_id
1 'polypeptide(L)'
;MAGEPYFQIYREGLKVAEQAPLNALAGLFASSTHGQWRWRLVGGNGEPMAHGEAYTTKAALVQALNSIVALGLTTRVIEVDGR
;
A
#
# COMPACT_ATOMS: atom_id res chain seq x y z
N MET A 1 -1.75 -6.55 -23.71
CA MET A 1 -0.65 -5.57 -23.52
C MET A 1 -0.59 -5.29 -22.04
N ALA A 2 0.47 -5.71 -21.33
CA ALA A 2 0.62 -5.41 -19.92
C ALA A 2 0.96 -3.90 -19.78
N GLY A 3 0.27 -3.20 -18.87
CA GLY A 3 0.54 -1.78 -18.60
C GLY A 3 1.89 -1.58 -17.92
N GLU A 4 2.26 -0.32 -17.68
CA GLU A 4 3.42 -0.03 -16.85
C GLU A 4 3.07 -0.29 -15.36
N PRO A 5 4.01 -0.80 -14.56
CA PRO A 5 3.79 -0.95 -13.12
C PRO A 5 3.62 0.43 -12.47
N TYR A 6 2.77 0.52 -11.45
CA TYR A 6 2.48 1.77 -10.77
C TYR A 6 2.28 1.60 -9.26
N PHE A 7 2.59 2.65 -8.50
CA PHE A 7 2.25 2.73 -7.09
C PHE A 7 0.79 3.13 -6.91
N GLN A 8 0.02 2.32 -6.19
CA GLN A 8 -1.32 2.67 -5.77
C GLN A 8 -1.33 3.05 -4.30
N ILE A 9 -1.81 4.26 -4.00
CA ILE A 9 -1.97 4.78 -2.64
C ILE A 9 -3.44 4.74 -2.26
N TYR A 10 -3.75 4.22 -1.09
CA TYR A 10 -5.11 4.16 -0.57
C TYR A 10 -5.13 4.33 0.96
N ARG A 11 -6.29 4.71 1.49
CA ARG A 11 -6.52 4.81 2.93
C ARG A 11 -7.29 3.59 3.39
N GLU A 12 -6.68 2.79 4.25
CA GLU A 12 -7.29 1.54 4.74
C GLU A 12 -8.51 1.85 5.61
N GLY A 13 -9.54 1.01 5.53
CA GLY A 13 -10.77 1.20 6.29
C GLY A 13 -11.76 2.21 5.71
N LEU A 14 -11.36 3.05 4.75
CA LEU A 14 -12.26 4.01 4.10
C LEU A 14 -12.87 3.41 2.81
N LYS A 15 -13.55 2.28 2.91
CA LYS A 15 -14.56 1.96 1.88
C LYS A 15 -15.73 2.90 2.16
N VAL A 16 -16.06 3.78 1.22
CA VAL A 16 -17.35 4.46 1.22
C VAL A 16 -18.38 3.34 1.10
N ALA A 17 -18.84 2.89 2.25
CA ALA A 17 -19.92 1.93 2.37
C ALA A 17 -21.18 2.69 1.98
N GLU A 18 -21.46 2.76 0.68
CA GLU A 18 -22.72 3.35 0.22
C GLU A 18 -23.92 2.52 0.73
N GLN A 19 -23.70 1.30 1.25
CA GLN A 19 -24.73 0.37 1.73
C GLN A 19 -24.24 -0.78 2.67
N ALA A 20 -23.12 -0.65 3.38
CA ALA A 20 -22.64 -1.79 4.20
C ALA A 20 -23.49 -1.99 5.47
N PRO A 21 -23.89 -3.23 5.82
CA PRO A 21 -24.64 -3.51 7.04
C PRO A 21 -23.80 -3.18 8.29
N LEU A 22 -24.45 -2.77 9.38
CA LEU A 22 -23.80 -2.25 10.60
C LEU A 22 -22.72 -3.19 11.18
N ASN A 23 -22.89 -4.50 11.02
CA ASN A 23 -21.95 -5.53 11.45
C ASN A 23 -20.64 -5.57 10.63
N ALA A 24 -20.69 -5.21 9.34
CA ALA A 24 -19.50 -5.09 8.50
C ALA A 24 -18.67 -3.85 8.87
N LEU A 25 -19.31 -2.81 9.41
CA LEU A 25 -18.62 -1.60 9.89
C LEU A 25 -17.84 -1.88 11.20
N ALA A 26 -18.36 -2.75 12.08
CA ALA A 26 -17.68 -3.10 13.33
C ALA A 26 -16.29 -3.70 13.12
N GLY A 27 -16.13 -4.57 12.10
CA GLY A 27 -14.83 -5.14 11.72
C GLY A 27 -13.86 -4.10 11.14
N LEU A 28 -14.37 -3.05 10.47
CA LEU A 28 -13.54 -1.98 9.93
C LEU A 28 -12.93 -1.12 11.04
N PHE A 29 -13.69 -0.78 12.08
CA PHE A 29 -13.19 -0.04 13.24
C PHE A 29 -12.27 -0.86 14.17
N ALA A 30 -12.34 -2.19 14.09
CA ALA A 30 -11.48 -3.10 14.87
C ALA A 30 -10.09 -3.28 14.26
N SER A 31 -9.86 -2.88 13.00
CA SER A 31 -8.52 -2.95 12.42
C SER A 31 -7.61 -1.87 13.02
N SER A 32 -6.48 -2.28 13.60
CA SER A 32 -5.44 -1.36 14.09
C SER A 32 -4.86 -0.47 12.97
N THR A 33 -5.10 -0.82 11.71
CA THR A 33 -4.67 -0.06 10.53
C THR A 33 -5.76 0.84 9.94
N HIS A 34 -6.94 0.92 10.56
CA HIS A 34 -8.03 1.77 10.08
C HIS A 34 -7.60 3.24 9.98
N GLY A 35 -7.92 3.87 8.85
CA GLY A 35 -7.60 5.27 8.59
C GLY A 35 -6.12 5.54 8.27
N GLN A 36 -5.26 4.51 8.26
CA GLN A 36 -3.86 4.66 7.87
C GLN A 36 -3.69 4.67 6.35
N TRP A 37 -2.67 5.38 5.89
CA TRP A 37 -2.25 5.46 4.50
C TRP A 37 -1.39 4.26 4.15
N ARG A 38 -1.71 3.58 3.04
CA ARG A 38 -0.97 2.42 2.56
C ARG A 38 -0.66 2.56 1.08
N TRP A 39 0.40 1.87 0.66
CA TRP A 39 0.75 1.76 -0.74
C TRP A 39 0.94 0.29 -1.12
N ARG A 40 0.72 0.01 -2.40
CA ARG A 40 1.12 -1.26 -3.04
C ARG A 40 1.68 -0.97 -4.42
N LEU A 41 2.66 -1.76 -4.84
CA LEU A 41 3.16 -1.76 -6.21
C LEU A 41 2.31 -2.73 -7.02
N VAL A 42 1.69 -2.26 -8.08
CA VAL A 42 0.85 -3.08 -8.97
C VAL A 42 1.61 -3.29 -10.27
N GLY A 43 1.71 -4.55 -10.71
CA GLY A 43 2.34 -4.92 -11.97
C GLY A 43 1.49 -4.52 -13.17
N GLY A 44 2.08 -4.60 -14.37
CA GLY A 44 1.39 -4.31 -15.62
C GLY A 44 0.18 -5.21 -15.91
N ASN A 45 0.12 -6.37 -15.25
CA ASN A 45 -1.01 -7.30 -15.30
C ASN A 45 -2.15 -6.93 -14.34
N GLY A 46 -2.01 -5.87 -13.54
CA GLY A 46 -2.99 -5.44 -12.54
C GLY A 46 -2.89 -6.16 -11.19
N GLU A 47 -1.92 -7.06 -11.01
CA GLU A 47 -1.74 -7.79 -9.75
C GLU A 47 -0.75 -7.06 -8.80
N PRO A 48 -1.00 -7.04 -7.48
CA PRO A 48 -0.06 -6.50 -6.52
C PRO A 48 1.23 -7.34 -6.48
N MET A 49 2.38 -6.67 -6.63
CA MET A 49 3.72 -7.26 -6.54
C MET A 49 4.35 -7.06 -5.15
N ALA A 50 4.05 -5.93 -4.50
CA ALA A 50 4.60 -5.58 -3.19
C ALA A 50 3.62 -4.71 -2.40
N HIS A 51 3.72 -4.78 -1.07
CA HIS A 51 2.94 -3.99 -0.13
C HIS A 51 3.85 -3.21 0.81
N GLY A 52 3.45 -1.98 1.12
CA GLY A 52 4.13 -1.12 2.06
C GLY A 52 3.60 -1.18 3.49
N GLU A 53 4.37 -0.59 4.38
CA GLU A 53 3.95 -0.22 5.73
C GLU A 53 2.75 0.75 5.71
N ALA A 54 2.11 0.87 6.87
CA ALA A 54 1.03 1.81 7.08
C ALA A 54 1.57 3.11 7.70
N TYR A 55 1.05 4.25 7.23
CA TYR A 55 1.49 5.58 7.63
C TYR A 55 0.32 6.37 8.21
N THR A 56 0.59 7.16 9.25
CA THR A 56 -0.42 8.05 9.85
C THR A 56 -0.78 9.24 8.96
N THR A 57 0.13 9.68 8.09
CA THR A 57 -0.06 10.82 7.19
C THR A 57 0.29 10.50 5.74
N LYS A 58 -0.43 11.13 4.81
CA LYS A 58 -0.15 11.00 3.37
C LYS A 58 1.25 11.51 3.01
N ALA A 59 1.68 12.61 3.66
CA ALA A 59 2.98 13.21 3.40
C ALA A 59 4.13 12.24 3.74
N ALA A 60 4.06 11.55 4.90
CA ALA A 60 5.05 10.55 5.27
C ALA A 60 5.11 9.39 4.26
N LEU A 61 3.95 8.90 3.82
CA LEU A 61 3.87 7.88 2.78
C LEU A 61 4.52 8.34 1.46
N VAL A 62 4.20 9.55 1.00
CA VAL A 62 4.74 10.08 -0.26
C VAL A 62 6.25 10.28 -0.18
N GLN A 63 6.78 10.72 0.97
CA GLN A 63 8.22 10.81 1.20
C GLN A 63 8.89 9.44 1.10
N ALA A 64 8.31 8.40 1.71
CA ALA A 64 8.82 7.04 1.60
C ALA A 64 8.81 6.53 0.14
N LEU A 65 7.73 6.78 -0.61
CA LEU A 65 7.66 6.42 -2.03
C LEU A 65 8.70 7.16 -2.88
N ASN A 66 8.92 8.45 -2.63
CA ASN A 66 9.96 9.21 -3.32
C ASN A 66 11.35 8.62 -3.09
N SER A 67 11.65 8.19 -1.85
CA SER A 67 12.90 7.50 -1.54
C SER A 67 13.01 6.20 -2.34
N ILE A 68 11.94 5.39 -2.42
CA ILE A 68 11.93 4.13 -3.19
C ILE A 68 12.15 4.39 -4.69
N VAL A 69 11.51 5.41 -5.26
CA VAL A 69 11.69 5.77 -6.67
C VAL A 69 13.11 6.28 -6.93
N ALA A 70 13.70 7.00 -5.97
CA ALA A 70 15.06 7.55 -6.07
C ALA A 70 16.18 6.49 -5.96
N LEU A 71 15.88 5.29 -5.45
CA LEU A 71 16.84 4.19 -5.32
C LEU A 71 17.50 3.81 -6.65
N GLY A 72 16.83 4.05 -7.78
CA GLY A 72 17.36 3.83 -9.12
C GLY A 72 17.81 2.38 -9.38
N LEU A 73 18.50 2.16 -10.50
CA LEU A 73 18.98 0.83 -10.90
C LEU A 73 20.21 0.34 -10.13
N THR A 74 20.84 1.21 -9.34
CA THR A 74 22.07 0.90 -8.60
C THR A 74 21.82 0.32 -7.22
N THR A 75 20.56 0.22 -6.81
CA THR A 75 20.23 -0.34 -5.51
C THR A 75 20.58 -1.81 -5.43
N ARG A 76 21.35 -2.14 -4.41
CA ARG A 76 21.88 -3.49 -4.20
C ARG A 76 20.76 -4.42 -3.75
N VAL A 77 20.60 -5.54 -4.45
CA VAL A 77 19.80 -6.66 -3.99
C VAL A 77 20.69 -7.55 -3.13
N ILE A 78 20.28 -7.81 -1.88
CA ILE A 78 20.98 -8.70 -0.95
C ILE A 78 20.04 -9.85 -0.64
N GLU A 79 20.46 -11.07 -0.94
CA GLU A 79 19.77 -12.29 -0.52
C GLU A 79 20.17 -12.62 0.92
N VAL A 80 19.17 -12.94 1.74
CA VAL A 80 19.35 -13.29 3.15
C VAL A 80 18.58 -14.58 3.39
N ASP A 81 19.26 -15.59 3.94
CA ASP A 81 18.61 -16.84 4.30
C ASP A 81 17.56 -16.60 5.40
N GLY A 82 16.36 -17.15 5.19
CA GLY A 82 15.30 -17.12 6.20
C GLY A 82 15.76 -17.87 7.45
N ARG A 83 15.81 -17.16 8.58
CA ARG A 83 16.17 -17.75 9.88
C ARG A 83 15.10 -18.70 10.40
#